data_AF-A0A8H7M4S2-F1
#
_entry.id   AF-A0A8H7M4S2-F1
#
_cell.length_a   1.000
_cell.length_b   1.000
_cell.length_c   1.000
_cell.angle_alpha   90.00
_cell.angle_beta   90.00
_cell.angle_gamma   90.00
#
_symmetry.space_group_name_H-M   'P 1'
#
loop_
_entity.id
_entity.type
_entity.pdbx_description
1 polymer ?
#
loop_
_entity_poly.entity_id
_entity_poly.type
_entity_poly.pdbx_seq_one_letter_code
_entity_poly.pdbx_strand_id
1 'polypeptide(L)'
;MGGYLDPALTWADIAWLRGLVPGWMKLGVKGVQTVEDALLAYELGCDVIWLSNHGGRALDTAPPALYTLLELHQFHPRIFRPRARPLSSRIASLVSIGPADPNKPSMPRIPPPKTPEARAAAIASLRAYHRPGAPEIYVDGAVGMGRPFVYALGWETPGVEKAIEIIRDEVETTMKLLGVTSLDQLGPHLLNTKALEPLIDGRILAKARL
;
A
#
# COMPACT_ATOMS: atom_id res chain seq x y z
N MET A 1 24.02 4.77 -17.49
CA MET A 1 23.28 3.77 -16.68
C MET A 1 21.86 4.28 -16.49
N GLY A 2 20.85 3.75 -17.18
CA GLY A 2 19.49 4.31 -17.07
C GLY A 2 18.38 3.62 -17.88
N GLY A 3 18.49 2.32 -18.18
CA GLY A 3 17.53 1.61 -19.05
C GLY A 3 16.61 0.60 -18.33
N TYR A 4 16.70 0.45 -17.01
CA TYR A 4 15.95 -0.59 -16.28
C TYR A 4 14.60 -0.13 -15.72
N LEU A 5 14.39 1.19 -15.60
CA LEU A 5 13.13 1.78 -15.13
C LEU A 5 12.49 2.53 -16.29
N ASP A 6 11.23 2.21 -16.61
CA ASP A 6 10.47 2.90 -17.65
C ASP A 6 9.92 4.23 -17.08
N PRO A 7 10.43 5.41 -17.50
CA PRO A 7 9.93 6.70 -17.02
C PRO A 7 8.55 7.04 -17.59
N ALA A 8 8.08 6.31 -18.61
CA ALA A 8 6.78 6.53 -19.24
C ALA A 8 5.65 5.70 -18.59
N LEU A 9 5.90 5.08 -17.43
CA LEU A 9 4.92 4.34 -16.65
C LEU A 9 3.78 5.26 -16.18
N THR A 10 2.55 4.79 -16.35
CA THR A 10 1.32 5.53 -16.05
C THR A 10 0.31 4.65 -15.32
N TRP A 11 -0.76 5.29 -14.83
CA TRP A 11 -1.91 4.58 -14.25
C TRP A 11 -2.59 3.59 -15.20
N ALA A 12 -2.48 3.79 -16.51
CA ALA A 12 -2.99 2.83 -17.49
C ALA A 12 -2.18 1.53 -17.52
N ASP A 13 -0.90 1.58 -17.16
CA ASP A 13 -0.07 0.38 -17.02
C ASP A 13 -0.49 -0.40 -15.76
N ILE A 14 -0.86 0.29 -14.67
CA ILE A 14 -1.43 -0.36 -13.48
C ILE A 14 -2.77 -1.02 -13.81
N ALA A 15 -3.61 -0.33 -14.59
CA ALA A 15 -4.87 -0.87 -15.07
C ALA A 15 -4.64 -2.13 -15.93
N TRP A 16 -3.77 -2.05 -16.92
CA TRP A 16 -3.40 -3.20 -17.72
C TRP A 16 -2.85 -4.37 -16.87
N LEU A 17 -1.93 -4.09 -15.93
CA LEU A 17 -1.38 -5.10 -15.02
C LEU A 17 -2.45 -5.79 -14.19
N ARG A 18 -3.42 -5.04 -13.65
CA ARG A 18 -4.51 -5.61 -12.87
C ARG A 18 -5.33 -6.61 -13.68
N GLY A 19 -5.49 -6.39 -14.98
CA GLY A 19 -6.15 -7.33 -15.91
C GLY A 19 -5.37 -8.64 -16.12
N LEU A 20 -4.05 -8.65 -15.88
CA LEU A 20 -3.20 -9.83 -15.99
C LEU A 20 -3.02 -10.57 -14.66
N VAL A 21 -2.94 -9.82 -13.55
CA VAL A 21 -2.65 -10.40 -12.24
C VAL A 21 -3.84 -11.27 -11.80
N PRO A 22 -3.62 -12.59 -11.59
CA PRO A 22 -4.69 -13.50 -11.22
C PRO A 22 -5.25 -13.16 -9.84
N GLY A 23 -6.51 -13.51 -9.57
CA GLY A 23 -7.23 -13.08 -8.36
C GLY A 23 -6.64 -13.57 -7.02
N TRP A 24 -5.79 -14.60 -7.03
CA TRP A 24 -5.09 -15.07 -5.84
C TRP A 24 -3.82 -14.25 -5.54
N MET A 25 -3.31 -13.46 -6.50
CA MET A 25 -2.15 -12.59 -6.32
C MET A 25 -2.61 -11.15 -6.04
N LYS A 26 -1.93 -10.54 -5.06
CA LYS A 26 -2.13 -9.14 -4.67
C LYS A 26 -1.36 -8.20 -5.59
N LEU A 27 -2.02 -7.16 -6.10
CA LEU A 27 -1.37 -6.06 -6.83
C LEU A 27 -1.23 -4.86 -5.91
N GLY A 28 0.00 -4.36 -5.75
CA GLY A 28 0.27 -3.17 -4.96
C GLY A 28 0.95 -2.07 -5.76
N VAL A 29 0.69 -0.81 -5.38
CA VAL A 29 1.44 0.36 -5.87
C VAL A 29 2.23 0.95 -4.71
N LYS A 30 3.55 1.08 -4.90
CA LYS A 30 4.47 1.65 -3.92
C LYS A 30 5.03 2.97 -4.39
N GLY A 31 5.09 3.94 -3.48
CA GLY A 31 5.57 5.28 -3.78
C GLY A 31 4.46 6.33 -3.83
N VAL A 32 3.24 5.97 -3.41
CA VAL A 32 2.10 6.88 -3.34
C VAL A 32 2.39 7.94 -2.28
N GLN A 33 2.18 9.22 -2.63
CA GLN A 33 2.52 10.36 -1.77
C GLN A 33 1.37 11.37 -1.64
N THR A 34 0.23 11.10 -2.29
CA THR A 34 -0.95 11.97 -2.29
C THR A 34 -2.22 11.15 -2.02
N VAL A 35 -3.26 11.82 -1.52
CA VAL A 35 -4.59 11.22 -1.34
C VAL A 35 -5.20 10.84 -2.68
N GLU A 36 -5.04 11.69 -3.68
CA GLU A 36 -5.62 11.54 -5.01
C GLU A 36 -5.09 10.28 -5.71
N ASP A 37 -3.77 10.05 -5.64
CA ASP A 37 -3.15 8.84 -6.20
C ASP A 37 -3.53 7.58 -5.42
N ALA A 38 -3.71 7.68 -4.10
CA ALA A 38 -4.20 6.55 -3.29
C ALA A 38 -5.63 6.16 -3.69
N LEU A 39 -6.51 7.14 -3.92
CA LEU A 39 -7.86 6.89 -4.42
C LEU A 39 -7.85 6.31 -5.82
N LEU A 40 -6.99 6.80 -6.70
CA LEU A 40 -6.88 6.26 -8.05
C LEU A 40 -6.39 4.80 -8.03
N ALA A 41 -5.41 4.46 -7.21
CA ALA A 41 -4.98 3.08 -6.99
C ALA A 41 -6.13 2.20 -6.46
N TYR A 42 -6.90 2.72 -5.50
CA TYR A 42 -8.08 2.05 -4.95
C TYR A 42 -9.17 1.80 -6.00
N GLU A 43 -9.45 2.78 -6.85
CA GLU A 43 -10.43 2.68 -7.95
C GLU A 43 -10.00 1.67 -9.02
N LEU A 44 -8.70 1.58 -9.29
CA LEU A 44 -8.13 0.62 -10.24
C LEU A 44 -8.02 -0.80 -9.68
N GLY A 45 -8.45 -1.04 -8.43
CA GLY A 45 -8.48 -2.36 -7.82
C GLY A 45 -7.11 -2.85 -7.35
N CYS A 46 -6.22 -1.94 -6.97
CA CYS A 46 -5.02 -2.32 -6.22
C CYS A 46 -5.40 -2.85 -4.84
N ASP A 47 -4.82 -3.98 -4.47
CA ASP A 47 -4.99 -4.61 -3.15
C ASP A 47 -4.16 -3.91 -2.07
N VAL A 48 -3.01 -3.32 -2.46
CA VAL A 48 -2.06 -2.69 -1.54
C VAL A 48 -1.69 -1.30 -2.03
N ILE A 49 -1.79 -0.31 -1.13
CA ILE A 49 -1.34 1.06 -1.38
C ILE A 49 -0.21 1.35 -0.40
N TRP A 50 1.01 1.48 -0.89
CA TRP A 50 2.18 1.70 -0.07
C TRP A 50 2.62 3.16 -0.15
N LEU A 51 2.27 3.90 0.90
CA LEU A 51 2.66 5.30 1.10
C LEU A 51 4.17 5.40 1.35
N SER A 52 4.91 6.08 0.47
CA SER A 52 6.37 6.16 0.58
C SER A 52 6.97 7.23 -0.32
N ASN A 53 7.97 7.95 0.17
CA ASN A 53 8.86 8.82 -0.62
C ASN A 53 10.21 8.14 -0.93
N HIS A 54 10.24 6.80 -0.97
CA HIS A 54 11.46 6.00 -1.12
C HIS A 54 12.50 6.17 0.01
N GLY A 55 12.04 6.59 1.19
CA GLY A 55 12.93 6.84 2.33
C GLY A 55 13.78 8.10 2.13
N GLY A 56 13.20 9.12 1.49
CA GLY A 56 13.85 10.40 1.21
C GLY A 56 14.91 10.35 0.11
N ARG A 57 14.79 9.40 -0.83
CA ARG A 57 15.81 9.14 -1.87
C ARG A 57 15.35 9.43 -3.30
N ALA A 58 14.10 9.87 -3.46
CA ALA A 58 13.53 10.19 -4.77
C ALA A 58 13.41 11.72 -4.93
N LEU A 59 12.27 12.29 -4.54
CA LEU A 59 12.06 13.73 -4.53
C LEU A 59 12.47 14.31 -3.18
N ASP A 60 13.45 15.22 -3.19
CA ASP A 60 13.82 15.94 -1.97
C ASP A 60 12.68 16.84 -1.50
N THR A 61 12.59 17.10 -0.20
CA THR A 61 11.49 17.83 0.47
C THR A 61 10.11 17.16 0.39
N ALA A 62 10.01 15.96 -0.20
CA ALA A 62 8.78 15.18 -0.22
C ALA A 62 8.28 14.90 1.21
N PRO A 63 6.97 14.98 1.45
CA PRO A 63 6.44 14.85 2.80
C PRO A 63 6.65 13.45 3.38
N PRO A 64 6.63 13.32 4.72
CA PRO A 64 6.54 12.02 5.36
C PRO A 64 5.25 11.30 4.95
N ALA A 65 5.33 9.99 4.71
CA ALA A 65 4.17 9.15 4.38
C ALA A 65 3.06 9.23 5.44
N LEU A 66 3.42 9.51 6.70
CA LEU A 66 2.48 9.71 7.80
C LEU A 66 1.50 10.87 7.55
N TYR A 67 1.91 11.92 6.83
CA TYR A 67 1.03 13.05 6.54
C TYR A 67 -0.05 12.65 5.54
N THR A 68 0.33 11.96 4.47
CA THR A 68 -0.62 11.38 3.51
C THR A 68 -1.56 10.38 4.19
N LEU A 69 -1.06 9.59 5.16
CA LEU A 69 -1.90 8.66 5.92
C LEU A 69 -2.96 9.42 6.75
N LEU A 70 -2.55 10.49 7.43
CA LEU A 70 -3.46 11.29 8.25
C LEU A 70 -4.49 12.03 7.37
N GLU A 71 -4.07 12.59 6.23
CA GLU A 71 -4.97 13.14 5.21
C GLU A 71 -5.99 12.10 4.73
N LEU A 72 -5.57 10.86 4.43
CA LEU A 72 -6.49 9.78 4.04
C LEU A 72 -7.52 9.47 5.13
N HIS A 73 -7.10 9.44 6.40
CA HIS A 73 -8.01 9.23 7.53
C HIS A 73 -9.04 10.37 7.66
N GLN A 74 -8.63 11.61 7.42
CA GLN A 74 -9.49 12.79 7.52
C GLN A 74 -10.49 12.89 6.37
N PHE A 75 -10.04 12.74 5.12
CA PHE A 75 -10.85 13.02 3.94
C PHE A 75 -11.51 11.78 3.32
N HIS A 76 -10.89 10.61 3.44
CA HIS A 76 -11.35 9.38 2.81
C HIS A 76 -11.30 8.16 3.74
N PRO A 77 -11.93 8.20 4.94
CA PRO A 77 -11.88 7.10 5.91
C PRO A 77 -12.46 5.77 5.38
N ARG A 78 -13.26 5.83 4.31
CA ARG A 78 -13.82 4.65 3.62
C ARG A 78 -12.75 3.74 3.02
N ILE A 79 -11.56 4.26 2.70
CA ILE A 79 -10.47 3.45 2.13
C ILE A 79 -9.94 2.40 3.10
N PHE A 80 -10.10 2.64 4.42
CA PHE A 80 -9.71 1.72 5.49
C PHE A 80 -10.82 0.74 5.87
N ARG A 81 -12.02 0.86 5.30
CA ARG A 81 -13.13 -0.06 5.57
C ARG A 81 -13.08 -1.24 4.58
N PRO A 82 -13.21 -2.48 5.05
CA PRO A 82 -13.45 -3.62 4.17
C PRO A 82 -14.70 -3.34 3.32
N ARG A 83 -14.63 -3.55 1.99
CA ARG A 83 -15.84 -3.58 1.17
C ARG A 83 -16.65 -4.82 1.62
N ALA A 84 -17.94 -4.65 1.96
CA ALA A 84 -18.77 -5.70 2.55
C ALA A 84 -18.66 -7.04 1.78
N ARG A 85 -18.42 -8.14 2.51
CA ARG A 85 -18.36 -9.51 1.98
C ARG A 85 -19.48 -10.35 2.62
N PRO A 86 -20.12 -11.29 1.90
CA PRO A 86 -20.81 -12.40 2.54
C PRO A 86 -19.77 -13.32 3.20
N LEU A 87 -19.98 -13.63 4.47
CA LEU A 87 -19.12 -14.44 5.30
C LEU A 87 -19.14 -15.91 4.84
N SER A 88 -18.28 -16.29 3.90
CA SER A 88 -17.94 -17.71 3.71
C SER A 88 -16.51 -17.91 3.20
N SER A 89 -15.68 -18.34 4.14
CA SER A 89 -14.55 -19.26 3.99
C SER A 89 -13.14 -18.71 3.68
N ARG A 90 -12.23 -19.12 4.59
CA ARG A 90 -10.78 -19.35 4.47
C ARG A 90 -9.81 -18.22 4.86
N ILE A 91 -9.65 -18.06 6.19
CA ILE A 91 -8.42 -17.52 6.82
C ILE A 91 -7.35 -18.62 7.05
N ALA A 92 -7.66 -19.90 6.75
CA ALA A 92 -6.70 -21.00 6.93
C ALA A 92 -5.61 -21.12 5.84
N SER A 93 -5.66 -20.35 4.74
CA SER A 93 -4.75 -20.54 3.58
C SER A 93 -3.67 -19.46 3.41
N LEU A 94 -3.56 -18.49 4.32
CA LEU A 94 -2.60 -17.38 4.20
C LEU A 94 -1.31 -17.55 5.02
N VAL A 95 -1.21 -18.63 5.82
CA VAL A 95 -0.03 -18.90 6.68
C VAL A 95 0.91 -19.97 6.10
N SER A 96 0.58 -20.62 4.98
CA SER A 96 1.55 -21.50 4.29
C SER A 96 2.07 -20.86 3.02
N ILE A 97 3.20 -20.15 3.11
CA ILE A 97 4.12 -20.02 1.96
C ILE A 97 4.70 -21.42 1.75
N GLY A 98 3.95 -22.27 1.04
CA GLY A 98 4.45 -23.53 0.52
C GLY A 98 5.47 -23.29 -0.59
N PRO A 99 6.30 -24.30 -0.93
CA PRO A 99 7.25 -24.18 -2.03
C PRO A 99 6.54 -23.80 -3.33
N ALA A 100 7.24 -23.06 -4.20
CA ALA A 100 6.71 -22.59 -5.47
C ALA A 100 6.14 -23.76 -6.29
N ASP A 101 4.84 -23.69 -6.64
CA ASP A 101 4.18 -24.67 -7.50
C ASP A 101 4.84 -24.65 -8.91
N PRO A 102 5.50 -25.74 -9.34
CA PRO A 102 6.15 -25.81 -10.64
C PRO A 102 5.17 -25.81 -11.82
N ASN A 103 3.87 -26.04 -11.58
CA ASN A 103 2.81 -26.02 -12.59
C ASN A 103 2.01 -24.71 -12.62
N LYS A 104 2.48 -23.69 -11.90
CA LYS A 104 1.83 -22.38 -11.87
C LYS A 104 1.81 -21.78 -13.29
N PRO A 105 0.63 -21.43 -13.83
CA PRO A 105 0.55 -20.90 -15.19
C PRO A 105 1.40 -19.64 -15.32
N SER A 106 2.19 -19.57 -16.39
CA SER A 106 2.96 -18.38 -16.72
C SER A 106 2.00 -17.22 -17.01
N MET A 107 2.37 -16.02 -16.55
CA MET A 107 1.57 -14.83 -16.82
C MET A 107 1.43 -14.63 -18.35
N PRO A 108 0.21 -14.41 -18.87
CA PRO A 108 0.03 -14.12 -20.29
C PRO A 108 0.85 -12.88 -20.68
N ARG A 109 1.64 -13.01 -21.76
CA ARG A 109 2.48 -11.91 -22.29
C ARG A 109 1.63 -10.98 -23.16
N ILE A 110 0.75 -10.21 -22.53
CA ILE A 110 0.05 -9.11 -23.19
C ILE A 110 0.95 -7.87 -23.05
N PRO A 111 1.26 -7.09 -24.10
CA PRO A 111 2.10 -5.91 -23.95
C PRO A 111 1.34 -4.75 -23.27
N PRO A 112 2.03 -3.84 -22.55
CA PRO A 112 1.40 -2.67 -21.94
C PRO A 112 0.81 -1.70 -22.98
N PRO A 113 -0.28 -0.99 -22.66
CA PRO A 113 -0.93 -0.05 -23.58
C PRO A 113 -0.03 1.16 -23.86
N LYS A 114 0.31 1.37 -25.14
CA LYS A 114 1.24 2.44 -25.56
C LYS A 114 0.56 3.71 -26.10
N THR A 115 -0.66 3.63 -26.65
CA THR A 115 -1.36 4.81 -27.19
C THR A 115 -2.30 5.44 -26.14
N PRO A 116 -2.60 6.75 -26.24
CA PRO A 116 -3.57 7.40 -25.35
C PRO A 116 -4.94 6.71 -25.31
N GLU A 117 -5.44 6.25 -26.46
CA GLU A 117 -6.74 5.58 -26.59
C GLU A 117 -6.71 4.21 -25.88
N ALA A 118 -5.64 3.44 -26.08
CA ALA A 118 -5.46 2.16 -25.41
C ALA A 118 -5.32 2.31 -23.88
N ARG A 119 -4.66 3.39 -23.45
CA ARG A 119 -4.52 3.73 -22.02
C ARG A 119 -5.85 4.11 -21.39
N ALA A 120 -6.63 4.95 -22.08
CA ALA A 120 -7.98 5.32 -21.64
C ALA A 120 -8.91 4.09 -21.57
N ALA A 121 -8.84 3.20 -22.56
CA ALA A 121 -9.60 1.96 -22.59
C ALA A 121 -9.25 1.02 -21.43
N ALA A 122 -7.96 0.89 -21.08
CA ALA A 122 -7.53 0.07 -19.94
C ALA A 122 -8.11 0.57 -18.61
N ILE A 123 -8.06 1.88 -18.37
CA ILE A 123 -8.61 2.51 -17.17
C ILE A 123 -10.14 2.37 -17.14
N ALA A 124 -10.82 2.65 -18.25
CA ALA A 124 -12.27 2.55 -18.36
C ALA A 124 -12.78 1.12 -18.16
N SER A 125 -12.11 0.14 -18.78
CA SER A 125 -12.45 -1.27 -18.65
C SER A 125 -12.41 -1.74 -17.19
N LEU A 126 -11.44 -1.28 -16.40
CA LEU A 126 -11.34 -1.66 -14.99
C LEU A 126 -12.34 -0.95 -14.09
N ARG A 127 -12.63 0.32 -14.34
CA ARG A 127 -13.70 1.04 -13.63
C ARG A 127 -15.06 0.39 -13.85
N ALA A 128 -15.32 -0.14 -15.05
CA ALA A 128 -16.51 -0.93 -15.36
C ALA A 128 -16.46 -2.34 -14.75
N TYR A 129 -15.27 -2.90 -14.55
CA TYR A 129 -15.02 -4.22 -13.96
C TYR A 129 -15.11 -4.18 -12.42
N HIS A 130 -16.25 -3.73 -11.89
CA HIS A 130 -16.57 -3.89 -10.48
C HIS A 130 -16.98 -5.35 -10.24
N ARG A 131 -16.01 -6.22 -9.96
CA ARG A 131 -16.24 -7.67 -9.81
C ARG A 131 -16.94 -7.96 -8.47
N PRO A 132 -18.11 -8.63 -8.46
CA PRO A 132 -18.64 -9.24 -7.24
C PRO A 132 -17.62 -10.26 -6.73
N GLY A 133 -17.12 -10.08 -5.50
CA GLY A 133 -16.12 -10.98 -4.90
C GLY A 133 -14.65 -10.67 -5.24
N ALA A 134 -14.33 -9.48 -5.76
CA ALA A 134 -12.95 -8.99 -5.69
C ALA A 134 -12.50 -8.98 -4.22
N PRO A 135 -11.25 -9.41 -3.92
CA PRO A 135 -10.78 -9.40 -2.55
C PRO A 135 -10.89 -7.98 -1.97
N GLU A 136 -11.31 -7.93 -0.72
CA GLU A 136 -11.38 -6.70 0.07
C GLU A 136 -10.07 -5.92 -0.10
N ILE A 137 -10.16 -4.64 -0.48
CA ILE A 137 -9.03 -3.74 -0.34
C ILE A 137 -8.89 -3.53 1.15
N TYR A 138 -7.97 -4.28 1.72
CA TYR A 138 -7.66 -4.25 3.13
C TYR A 138 -6.43 -3.33 3.24
N VAL A 139 -6.63 -2.10 3.68
CA VAL A 139 -5.51 -1.32 4.21
C VAL A 139 -5.27 -1.85 5.62
N ASP A 140 -4.67 -3.04 5.72
CA ASP A 140 -4.15 -3.54 7.00
C ASP A 140 -2.93 -2.69 7.28
N GLY A 141 -2.94 -1.96 8.38
CA GLY A 141 -1.89 -1.01 8.71
C GLY A 141 -0.58 -1.72 9.01
N ALA A 142 0.24 -1.98 8.01
CA ALA A 142 1.60 -2.48 8.17
C ALA A 142 2.61 -1.34 7.96
N VAL A 143 3.68 -1.34 8.76
CA VAL A 143 4.81 -0.40 8.60
C VAL A 143 6.01 -1.17 8.07
N GLY A 144 6.38 -0.90 6.82
CA GLY A 144 7.58 -1.49 6.22
C GLY A 144 8.85 -0.73 6.60
N MET A 145 9.94 -1.44 6.85
CA MET A 145 11.26 -0.86 7.14
C MET A 145 12.31 -1.29 6.12
N GLY A 146 13.18 -0.37 5.73
CA GLY A 146 14.27 -0.61 4.78
C GLY A 146 15.64 -0.68 5.47
N ARG A 147 16.25 0.50 5.66
CA ARG A 147 17.63 0.65 6.16
C ARG A 147 17.97 -0.15 7.44
N PRO A 148 17.12 -0.21 8.48
CA PRO A 148 17.44 -0.99 9.68
C PRO A 148 17.82 -2.44 9.37
N PHE A 149 17.07 -3.11 8.48
CA PHE A 149 17.37 -4.49 8.09
C PHE A 149 18.59 -4.60 7.18
N VAL A 150 18.88 -3.59 6.35
CA VAL A 150 20.13 -3.55 5.56
C VAL A 150 21.35 -3.44 6.46
N TYR A 151 21.28 -2.69 7.56
CA TYR A 151 22.37 -2.59 8.52
C TYR A 151 22.51 -3.88 9.35
N ALA A 152 21.38 -4.45 9.75
CA ALA A 152 21.34 -5.73 10.47
C ALA A 152 21.97 -6.88 9.67
N LEU A 153 21.82 -6.88 8.33
CA LEU A 153 22.49 -7.83 7.44
C LEU A 153 24.02 -7.81 7.52
N GLY A 154 24.63 -6.75 8.07
CA GLY A 154 26.06 -6.74 8.39
C GLY A 154 26.48 -7.82 9.41
N TRP A 155 25.51 -8.34 10.17
CA TRP A 155 25.64 -9.50 11.06
C TRP A 155 24.88 -10.72 10.52
N GLU A 156 24.68 -10.78 9.21
CA GLU A 156 24.01 -11.88 8.51
C GLU A 156 22.59 -12.15 9.06
N THR A 157 22.15 -13.41 9.00
CA THR A 157 20.83 -13.84 9.48
C THR A 157 20.63 -13.53 10.97
N PRO A 158 21.59 -13.81 11.90
CA PRO A 158 21.40 -13.50 13.32
C PRO A 158 21.16 -12.01 13.60
N GLY A 159 21.81 -11.12 12.83
CA GLY A 159 21.58 -9.68 12.93
C GLY A 159 20.14 -9.29 12.58
N VAL A 160 19.62 -9.84 11.47
CA VAL A 160 18.25 -9.60 11.01
C VAL A 160 17.24 -10.15 12.01
N GLU A 161 17.44 -11.38 12.50
CA GLU A 161 16.61 -11.97 13.55
C GLU A 161 16.60 -11.08 14.79
N LYS A 162 17.77 -10.58 15.21
CA LYS A 162 17.84 -9.70 16.37
C LYS A 162 17.12 -8.37 16.16
N ALA A 163 17.19 -7.79 14.96
CA ALA A 163 16.45 -6.58 14.62
C ALA A 163 14.92 -6.81 14.68
N ILE A 164 14.44 -7.98 14.24
CA ILE A 164 13.02 -8.36 14.36
C ILE A 164 12.61 -8.48 15.83
N GLU A 165 13.44 -9.11 16.67
CA GLU A 165 13.19 -9.22 18.12
C GLU A 165 13.08 -7.85 18.77
N ILE A 166 14.03 -6.94 18.52
CA ILE A 166 14.02 -5.59 19.10
C ILE A 166 12.72 -4.86 18.73
N ILE A 167 12.35 -4.88 17.44
CA ILE A 167 11.12 -4.22 16.98
C ILE A 167 9.88 -4.84 17.65
N ARG A 168 9.82 -6.17 17.77
CA ARG A 168 8.74 -6.87 18.47
C ARG A 168 8.64 -6.44 19.92
N ASP A 169 9.75 -6.45 20.65
CA ASP A 169 9.81 -6.11 22.08
C ASP A 169 9.40 -4.65 22.32
N GLU A 170 9.82 -3.72 21.45
CA GLU A 170 9.44 -2.31 21.51
C GLU A 170 7.94 -2.09 21.26
N VAL A 171 7.38 -2.77 20.25
CA VAL A 171 5.94 -2.72 19.96
C VAL A 171 5.14 -3.29 21.14
N GLU A 172 5.51 -4.46 21.66
CA GLU A 172 4.82 -5.09 22.78
C GLU A 172 4.90 -4.24 24.06
N THR A 173 6.06 -3.66 24.34
CA THR A 173 6.26 -2.76 25.49
C THR A 173 5.38 -1.51 25.34
N THR A 174 5.36 -0.91 24.15
CA THR A 174 4.53 0.27 23.89
C THR A 174 3.04 -0.04 24.02
N MET A 175 2.58 -1.20 23.52
CA MET A 175 1.20 -1.64 23.67
C MET A 175 0.79 -1.78 25.14
N LYS A 176 1.67 -2.36 25.98
CA LYS A 176 1.46 -2.46 27.44
C LYS A 176 1.34 -1.08 28.09
N LEU A 177 2.19 -0.13 27.69
CA LEU A 177 2.16 1.25 28.20
C LEU A 177 0.91 2.03 27.75
N LEU A 178 0.39 1.73 26.57
CA LEU A 178 -0.87 2.28 26.07
C LEU A 178 -2.11 1.62 26.69
N GLY A 179 -1.94 0.53 27.44
CA GLY A 179 -3.04 -0.22 28.04
C GLY A 179 -3.85 -1.04 27.02
N VAL A 180 -3.24 -1.42 25.88
CA VAL A 180 -3.89 -2.24 24.86
C VAL A 180 -3.27 -3.64 24.83
N THR A 181 -4.09 -4.64 24.49
CA THR A 181 -3.70 -6.06 24.47
C THR A 181 -3.78 -6.70 23.09
N SER A 182 -4.31 -6.00 22.10
CA SER A 182 -4.41 -6.48 20.72
C SER A 182 -4.33 -5.32 19.71
N LEU A 183 -3.90 -5.62 18.48
CA LEU A 183 -3.70 -4.60 17.44
C LEU A 183 -5.00 -3.94 16.98
N ASP A 184 -6.13 -4.65 17.04
CA ASP A 184 -7.46 -4.13 16.69
C ASP A 184 -7.96 -3.04 17.67
N GLN A 185 -7.35 -2.92 18.84
CA GLN A 185 -7.61 -1.83 19.79
C GLN A 185 -6.87 -0.55 19.41
N LEU A 186 -5.87 -0.61 18.52
CA LEU A 186 -5.15 0.58 18.07
C LEU A 186 -6.02 1.39 17.11
N GLY A 187 -6.11 2.70 17.35
CA GLY A 187 -6.83 3.60 16.46
C GLY A 187 -6.61 5.07 16.79
N PRO A 188 -7.25 5.98 16.03
CA PRO A 188 -7.07 7.42 16.17
C PRO A 188 -7.38 7.97 17.57
N HIS A 189 -8.20 7.29 18.36
CA HIS A 189 -8.55 7.67 19.73
C HIS A 189 -7.37 7.62 20.71
N LEU A 190 -6.28 6.94 20.37
CA LEU A 190 -5.04 6.88 21.17
C LEU A 190 -4.01 7.94 20.76
N LEU A 191 -4.33 8.80 19.77
CA LEU A 191 -3.40 9.76 19.20
C LEU A 191 -3.84 11.20 19.48
N ASN A 192 -2.86 12.08 19.73
CA ASN A 192 -3.07 13.52 19.75
C ASN A 192 -2.42 14.14 18.49
N THR A 193 -3.26 14.49 17.51
CA THR A 193 -2.81 15.01 16.20
C THR A 193 -2.79 16.53 16.11
N LYS A 194 -3.12 17.27 17.18
CA LYS A 194 -3.29 18.73 17.15
C LYS A 194 -2.09 19.50 16.59
N ALA A 195 -0.88 19.03 16.87
CA ALA A 195 0.34 19.66 16.36
C ALA A 195 0.54 19.46 14.84
N LEU A 196 -0.09 18.44 14.26
CA LEU A 196 0.02 18.10 12.84
C LEU A 196 -1.12 18.66 11.99
N GLU A 197 -2.29 18.89 12.58
CA GLU A 197 -3.49 19.40 11.88
C GLU A 197 -3.22 20.65 11.01
N PRO A 198 -2.51 21.70 11.48
CA PRO A 198 -2.22 22.87 10.65
C PRO A 198 -1.36 22.56 9.41
N LEU A 199 -0.51 21.52 9.48
CA LEU A 199 0.38 21.13 8.38
C LEU A 199 -0.37 20.39 7.26
N ILE A 200 -1.55 19.88 7.58
CA ILE A 200 -2.40 19.11 6.68
C ILE A 200 -3.42 20.03 6.01
N ASP A 201 -4.13 20.84 6.79
CA ASP A 201 -5.16 21.74 6.27
C ASP A 201 -4.56 22.81 5.32
N GLY A 202 -3.32 23.25 5.58
CA GLY A 202 -2.61 24.22 4.75
C GLY A 202 -2.27 23.72 3.32
N ARG A 203 -2.17 22.41 3.11
CA ARG A 203 -1.88 21.82 1.78
C ARG A 203 -3.11 21.78 0.88
N ILE A 204 -4.28 21.61 1.47
CA ILE A 204 -5.53 21.54 0.73
C ILE A 204 -6.03 22.94 0.37
N LEU A 205 -5.84 23.93 1.24
CA LEU A 205 -6.16 25.33 0.91
C LEU A 205 -5.31 25.88 -0.26
N ALA A 206 -4.11 25.34 -0.49
CA ALA A 206 -3.33 25.65 -1.68
C ALA A 206 -3.87 24.96 -2.95
N LYS A 207 -4.41 23.73 -2.83
CA LYS A 207 -4.98 22.96 -3.94
C LYS A 207 -6.40 23.38 -4.34
N ALA A 208 -7.21 23.88 -3.41
CA ALA A 208 -8.58 24.37 -3.68
C ALA A 208 -8.62 25.78 -4.33
N ARG A 209 -7.45 26.40 -4.57
CA ARG A 209 -7.29 27.72 -5.21
C ARG A 209 -6.71 27.66 -6.62
N LEU A 210 -6.56 26.46 -7.20
CA LEU A 210 -6.18 26.21 -8.59
C LEU A 210 -7.30 25.44 -9.29
#